data_AF-A0A0R1SAT3-F1
#
_entry.id   AF-A0A0R1SAT3-F1
#
_cell.length_a   1.000
_cell.length_b   1.000
_cell.length_c   1.000
_cell.angle_alpha   90.00
_cell.angle_beta   90.00
_cell.angle_gamma   90.00
#
_symmetry.space_group_name_H-M   'P 1'
#
loop_
_entity.id
_entity.type
_entity.pdbx_description
1 polymer ?
#
loop_
_entity_poly.entity_id
_entity_poly.type
_entity_poly.pdbx_seq_one_letter_code
_entity_poly.pdbx_strand_id
1 'polypeptide(L)'
;MKLLMKNMRYFVRGVTIGSTLYLLIIASGYQSTPPTVKNILSVMLMSGLIGLLSQIFEIESLSYLVVLIGHLIITFTLVSAMMAYNGWLDQWQMPQFWMSYLLEFVIVYGLAWVIIYLTINTKIRRINQALKKRNLDKK
;
A
#
# COMPACT_ATOMS: atom_id res chain seq x y z
N MET A 1 -7.97 -23.33 6.70
CA MET A 1 -7.09 -22.57 7.63
C MET A 1 -5.91 -21.86 6.94
N LYS A 2 -5.08 -22.54 6.13
CA LYS A 2 -3.90 -21.93 5.47
C LYS A 2 -4.21 -20.71 4.57
N LEU A 3 -5.29 -20.76 3.79
CA LEU A 3 -5.74 -19.66 2.91
C LEU A 3 -6.16 -18.42 3.71
N LEU A 4 -6.94 -18.62 4.78
CA LEU A 4 -7.36 -17.55 5.70
C LEU A 4 -6.16 -16.82 6.31
N MET A 5 -5.15 -17.56 6.80
CA MET A 5 -3.93 -16.98 7.35
C MET A 5 -3.12 -16.22 6.29
N LYS A 6 -3.10 -16.70 5.05
CA LYS A 6 -2.45 -15.98 3.94
C LYS A 6 -3.14 -14.65 3.69
N ASN A 7 -4.47 -14.65 3.50
CA ASN A 7 -5.24 -13.44 3.25
C ASN A 7 -5.08 -12.43 4.38
N MET A 8 -5.16 -12.89 5.64
CA MET A 8 -4.94 -12.04 6.81
C MET A 8 -3.55 -11.38 6.82
N ARG A 9 -2.49 -12.09 6.41
CA ARG A 9 -1.14 -11.50 6.31
C ARG A 9 -1.06 -10.42 5.23
N TYR A 10 -1.72 -10.61 4.09
CA TYR A 10 -1.78 -9.61 3.02
C TYR A 10 -2.56 -8.37 3.48
N PHE A 11 -3.71 -8.57 4.10
CA PHE A 11 -4.52 -7.50 4.67
C PHE A 11 -3.74 -6.69 5.70
N VAL A 12 -3.14 -7.33 6.71
CA VAL A 12 -2.37 -6.65 7.76
C VAL A 12 -1.16 -5.90 7.20
N ARG A 13 -0.47 -6.45 6.19
CA ARG A 13 0.60 -5.73 5.48
C ARG A 13 0.09 -4.48 4.80
N GLY A 14 -1.03 -4.58 4.10
CA GLY A 14 -1.71 -3.44 3.47
C GLY A 14 -2.05 -2.36 4.49
N VAL A 15 -2.72 -2.74 5.59
CA VAL A 15 -3.04 -1.83 6.71
C VAL A 15 -1.78 -1.15 7.23
N THR A 16 -0.71 -1.91 7.47
CA THR A 16 0.55 -1.38 8.04
C THR A 16 1.17 -0.33 7.11
N ILE A 17 1.27 -0.62 5.81
CA ILE A 17 1.88 0.31 4.85
C ILE A 17 1.01 1.55 4.68
N GLY A 18 -0.30 1.36 4.48
CA GLY A 18 -1.22 2.47 4.25
C GLY A 18 -1.41 3.36 5.48
N SER A 19 -1.49 2.80 6.69
CA SER A 19 -1.54 3.58 7.92
C SER A 19 -0.25 4.36 8.15
N THR A 20 0.92 3.75 7.88
CA THR A 20 2.22 4.43 7.95
C THR A 20 2.26 5.61 6.99
N LEU A 21 1.86 5.42 5.73
CA LEU A 21 1.81 6.50 4.73
C LEU A 21 0.84 7.60 5.14
N TYR A 22 -0.33 7.25 5.65
CA TYR A 22 -1.31 8.24 6.09
C TYR A 22 -0.79 9.08 7.26
N LEU A 23 -0.11 8.47 8.22
CA LEU A 23 0.54 9.19 9.32
C LEU A 23 1.65 10.12 8.82
N LEU A 24 2.43 9.70 7.81
CA LEU A 24 3.45 10.57 7.19
C LEU A 24 2.82 11.77 6.48
N ILE A 25 1.67 11.59 5.80
CA ILE A 25 0.92 12.67 5.15
C ILE A 25 0.35 13.65 6.19
N ILE A 26 -0.17 13.14 7.31
CA ILE A 26 -0.62 14.01 8.41
C ILE A 26 0.57 14.78 8.99
N ALA A 27 1.69 14.09 9.23
CA ALA A 27 2.90 14.68 9.82
C ALA A 27 3.55 15.75 8.92
N SER A 28 3.38 15.66 7.60
CA SER A 28 3.87 16.70 6.68
C SER A 28 2.99 17.96 6.65
N GLY A 29 1.87 17.97 7.36
CA GLY A 29 0.93 19.10 7.36
C GLY A 29 0.13 19.23 6.07
N TYR A 30 0.13 18.22 5.21
CA TYR A 30 -0.58 18.24 3.93
C TYR A 30 -2.10 18.25 4.11
N GLN A 31 -2.59 17.58 5.16
CA GLN A 31 -4.01 17.59 5.49
C GLN A 31 -4.37 18.83 6.31
N SER A 32 -5.12 19.76 5.71
CA SER A 32 -5.54 21.02 6.36
C SER A 32 -6.55 20.83 7.48
N THR A 33 -7.22 19.67 7.54
CA THR A 33 -8.24 19.36 8.55
C THR A 33 -7.78 18.22 9.47
N PRO A 34 -8.14 18.23 10.77
CA PRO A 34 -7.82 17.12 11.65
C PRO A 34 -8.42 15.79 11.14
N PRO A 35 -7.67 14.67 11.19
CA PRO A 35 -8.18 13.38 10.79
C PRO A 35 -9.31 12.93 11.72
N THR A 36 -10.45 12.55 11.15
CA THR A 36 -11.56 11.99 11.91
C THR A 36 -11.39 10.48 12.11
N VAL A 37 -12.08 9.90 13.10
CA VAL A 37 -12.13 8.43 13.29
C VAL A 37 -12.61 7.74 12.01
N LYS A 38 -13.56 8.33 11.29
CA LYS A 38 -14.05 7.83 10.01
C LYS A 38 -12.93 7.77 8.97
N ASN A 39 -12.13 8.84 8.83
CA ASN A 39 -11.01 8.89 7.89
C ASN A 39 -9.98 7.80 8.21
N ILE A 40 -9.61 7.65 9.48
CA ILE A 40 -8.62 6.66 9.93
C ILE A 40 -9.10 5.24 9.61
N LEU A 41 -10.32 4.88 10.01
CA LEU A 41 -10.86 3.54 9.76
C LEU A 41 -11.04 3.25 8.27
N SER A 42 -11.47 4.25 7.50
CA SER A 42 -11.63 4.15 6.05
C SER A 42 -10.29 3.88 5.36
N VAL A 43 -9.25 4.64 5.70
CA VAL A 43 -7.88 4.44 5.19
C VAL A 43 -7.34 3.07 5.56
N MET A 44 -7.49 2.65 6.82
CA MET A 44 -7.03 1.33 7.27
C MET A 44 -7.70 0.21 6.48
N LEU A 45 -9.04 0.25 6.37
CA LEU A 45 -9.80 -0.77 5.66
C LEU A 45 -9.39 -0.84 4.18
N MET A 46 -9.35 0.30 3.50
CA MET A 46 -9.00 0.36 2.07
C MET A 46 -7.57 -0.08 1.82
N SER A 47 -6.64 0.32 2.69
CA SER A 47 -5.24 -0.14 2.61
C SER A 47 -5.12 -1.65 2.81
N GLY A 48 -5.94 -2.23 3.70
CA GLY A 48 -6.03 -3.68 3.86
C GLY A 48 -6.57 -4.37 2.61
N LEU A 49 -7.61 -3.82 1.97
CA LEU A 49 -8.12 -4.32 0.69
C LEU A 49 -7.08 -4.24 -0.43
N ILE A 50 -6.32 -3.14 -0.51
CA ILE A 50 -5.18 -3.00 -1.45
C ILE A 50 -4.12 -4.06 -1.16
N GLY A 51 -3.82 -4.32 0.11
CA GLY A 51 -2.93 -5.41 0.50
C GLY A 51 -3.41 -6.78 0.03
N LEU A 52 -4.71 -7.07 0.11
CA LEU A 52 -5.29 -8.29 -0.45
C LEU A 52 -5.18 -8.33 -1.98
N LEU A 53 -5.42 -7.20 -2.65
CA LEU A 53 -5.26 -7.10 -4.10
C LEU A 53 -3.84 -7.42 -4.55
N SER A 54 -2.82 -7.14 -3.74
CA SER A 54 -1.43 -7.49 -4.09
C SER A 54 -1.19 -9.00 -4.28
N GLN A 55 -2.15 -9.87 -3.96
CA GLN A 55 -2.09 -11.29 -4.31
C GLN A 55 -2.08 -11.54 -5.82
N ILE A 56 -2.56 -10.59 -6.64
CA ILE A 56 -2.52 -10.73 -8.10
C ILE A 56 -1.09 -10.84 -8.66
N PHE A 57 -0.08 -10.36 -7.93
CA PHE A 57 1.33 -10.54 -8.27
C PHE A 57 1.84 -11.98 -8.16
N GLU A 58 1.07 -12.88 -7.57
CA GLU A 58 1.39 -14.32 -7.55
C GLU A 58 0.86 -15.07 -8.78
N ILE A 59 0.12 -14.40 -9.66
CA ILE A 59 -0.42 -15.02 -10.89
C ILE A 59 0.69 -15.11 -11.92
N GLU A 60 1.23 -16.32 -12.12
CA GLU A 60 2.36 -16.58 -13.03
C GLU A 60 1.99 -16.49 -14.53
N SER A 61 0.69 -16.58 -14.87
CA SER A 61 0.22 -16.56 -16.27
C SER A 61 0.21 -15.16 -16.90
N LEU A 62 0.35 -14.11 -16.09
CA LEU A 62 0.33 -12.71 -16.54
C LEU A 62 1.74 -12.12 -16.48
N SER A 63 2.09 -11.27 -17.45
CA SER A 63 3.35 -10.54 -17.39
C SER A 63 3.34 -9.59 -16.19
N TYR A 64 4.52 -9.40 -15.57
CA TYR A 64 4.67 -8.51 -14.42
C TYR A 64 4.15 -7.09 -14.68
N LEU A 65 4.39 -6.55 -15.89
CA LEU A 65 3.91 -5.22 -16.27
C LEU A 65 2.39 -5.14 -16.33
N VAL A 66 1.71 -6.16 -16.89
CA VAL A 66 0.24 -6.20 -16.94
C VAL A 66 -0.35 -6.23 -15.54
N VAL A 67 0.22 -7.07 -14.65
CA VAL A 67 -0.23 -7.14 -13.26
C VAL A 67 0.03 -5.83 -12.52
N LEU A 68 1.17 -5.18 -12.75
CA LEU A 68 1.53 -3.91 -12.15
C LEU A 68 0.58 -2.78 -12.56
N ILE A 69 0.27 -2.67 -13.86
CA ILE A 69 -0.68 -1.68 -14.38
C ILE A 69 -2.08 -1.96 -13.83
N GLY A 70 -2.51 -3.22 -13.84
CA GLY A 70 -3.80 -3.63 -13.26
C GLY A 70 -3.89 -3.28 -11.76
N HIS A 71 -2.84 -3.58 -10.99
CA HIS A 71 -2.77 -3.21 -9.57
C HIS A 71 -2.90 -1.69 -9.38
N LEU A 72 -2.19 -0.90 -10.19
CA LEU A 72 -2.23 0.55 -10.13
C LEU A 72 -3.63 1.09 -10.38
N ILE A 73 -4.33 0.61 -11.43
CA ILE A 73 -5.69 1.04 -11.78
C ILE A 73 -6.71 0.69 -10.68
N ILE A 74 -6.65 -0.54 -10.15
CA ILE A 74 -7.58 -0.96 -9.11
C ILE A 74 -7.31 -0.20 -7.81
N THR A 75 -6.04 0.02 -7.47
CA THR A 75 -5.65 0.83 -6.29
C THR A 75 -6.14 2.26 -6.43
N PHE A 76 -5.97 2.89 -7.61
CA PHE A 76 -6.47 4.24 -7.87
C PHE A 76 -7.99 4.32 -7.72
N THR A 77 -8.71 3.33 -8.23
CA THR A 77 -10.17 3.24 -8.11
C THR A 77 -10.59 3.12 -6.64
N LEU A 78 -9.92 2.27 -5.85
CA LEU A 78 -10.21 2.11 -4.42
C LEU A 78 -9.93 3.39 -3.62
N VAL A 79 -8.81 4.07 -3.89
CA VAL A 79 -8.50 5.34 -3.22
C VAL A 79 -9.54 6.41 -3.59
N SER A 80 -9.94 6.48 -4.86
CA SER A 80 -10.99 7.41 -5.30
C SER A 80 -12.34 7.11 -4.64
N ALA A 81 -12.71 5.82 -4.52
CA ALA A 81 -13.92 5.41 -3.79
C ALA A 81 -13.85 5.75 -2.29
N MET A 82 -12.67 5.62 -1.69
CA MET A 82 -12.42 6.04 -0.30
C MET A 82 -12.62 7.55 -0.12
N MET A 83 -12.11 8.37 -1.05
CA MET A 83 -12.32 9.83 -1.01
C MET A 83 -13.80 10.17 -1.12
N ALA A 84 -14.52 9.49 -2.02
CA ALA A 84 -15.97 9.64 -2.16
C ALA A 84 -16.71 9.30 -0.86
N TYR A 85 -16.36 8.17 -0.23
CA TYR A 85 -16.93 7.74 1.04
C TYR A 85 -16.68 8.72 2.19
N ASN A 86 -15.50 9.37 2.22
CA ASN A 86 -15.17 10.37 3.24
C ASN A 86 -15.78 11.76 2.97
N GLY A 87 -16.49 11.93 1.85
CA GLY A 87 -17.14 13.21 1.51
C GLY A 87 -16.17 14.23 0.91
N TRP A 88 -15.03 13.81 0.37
CA TRP A 88 -14.05 14.69 -0.28
C TRP A 88 -14.37 14.93 -1.77
N LEU A 89 -15.63 14.73 -2.18
CA LEU A 89 -16.08 14.87 -3.57
C LEU A 89 -16.13 16.32 -4.04
N ASP A 90 -16.31 17.29 -3.15
CA ASP A 90 -16.38 18.70 -3.52
C ASP A 90 -15.12 19.17 -4.26
N GLN A 91 -13.97 18.52 -3.97
CA GLN A 91 -12.71 18.79 -4.63
C GLN A 91 -12.69 18.34 -6.11
N TRP A 92 -13.51 17.34 -6.48
CA TRP A 92 -13.53 16.75 -7.83
C TRP A 92 -14.09 17.69 -8.90
N GLN A 93 -14.84 18.72 -8.48
CA GLN A 93 -15.40 19.72 -9.39
C GLN A 93 -14.35 20.68 -9.94
N MET A 94 -13.17 20.77 -9.31
CA MET A 94 -12.08 21.63 -9.77
C MET A 94 -11.23 20.91 -10.83
N PRO A 95 -11.07 21.43 -12.06
CA PRO A 95 -10.26 20.77 -13.08
C PRO A 95 -8.79 20.56 -12.67
N GLN A 96 -8.24 21.49 -11.88
CA GLN A 96 -6.88 21.43 -11.35
C GLN A 96 -6.68 20.28 -10.35
N PHE A 97 -7.75 19.86 -9.66
CA PHE A 97 -7.69 18.79 -8.65
C PHE A 97 -7.25 17.46 -9.26
N TRP A 98 -7.72 17.12 -10.45
CA TRP A 98 -7.40 15.81 -11.06
C TRP A 98 -5.91 15.67 -11.40
N MET A 99 -5.26 16.78 -11.80
CA MET A 99 -3.82 16.77 -12.08
C MET A 99 -2.99 16.65 -10.80
N SER A 100 -3.33 17.42 -9.76
CA SER A 100 -2.64 17.33 -8.47
C SER A 100 -2.86 15.97 -7.81
N TYR A 101 -4.10 15.48 -7.81
CA TYR A 101 -4.48 14.18 -7.28
C TYR A 101 -3.73 13.03 -7.96
N LEU A 102 -3.62 13.04 -9.29
CA LEU A 102 -2.87 12.02 -10.03
C LEU A 102 -1.39 12.03 -9.64
N LEU A 103 -0.78 13.21 -9.53
CA LEU A 103 0.61 13.36 -9.14
C LEU A 103 0.84 12.85 -7.70
N GLU A 104 -0.01 13.26 -6.76
CA GLU A 104 0.02 12.81 -5.38
C GLU A 104 -0.14 11.30 -5.26
N PHE A 105 -1.08 10.72 -6.02
CA PHE A 105 -1.29 9.28 -6.07
C PHE A 105 -0.02 8.56 -6.53
N VAL A 106 0.63 9.02 -7.60
CA VAL A 106 1.88 8.42 -8.10
C VAL A 106 2.99 8.51 -7.05
N ILE A 107 3.11 9.65 -6.35
CA ILE A 107 4.10 9.83 -5.28
C ILE A 107 3.85 8.87 -4.13
N VAL A 108 2.63 8.81 -3.60
CA VAL A 108 2.27 7.94 -2.48
C VAL A 108 2.41 6.46 -2.86
N TYR A 109 2.00 6.10 -4.08
CA TYR A 109 2.18 4.75 -4.61
C TYR A 109 3.67 4.39 -4.72
N GLY A 110 4.50 5.30 -5.22
CA GLY A 110 5.96 5.14 -5.26
C GLY A 110 6.56 4.96 -3.85
N LEU A 111 6.14 5.76 -2.88
CA LEU A 111 6.56 5.62 -1.48
C LEU A 111 6.16 4.26 -0.89
N ALA A 112 4.95 3.77 -1.20
CA ALA A 112 4.52 2.43 -0.81
C ALA A 112 5.48 1.36 -1.35
N TRP A 113 5.86 1.45 -2.63
CA TRP A 113 6.84 0.55 -3.24
C TRP A 113 8.21 0.63 -2.60
N VAL A 114 8.68 1.83 -2.24
CA VAL A 114 9.94 2.01 -1.50
C VAL A 114 9.88 1.30 -0.14
N ILE A 115 8.80 1.48 0.63
CA ILE A 115 8.60 0.79 1.91
C ILE A 115 8.62 -0.73 1.73
N ILE A 116 7.93 -1.23 0.69
CA ILE A 116 7.90 -2.66 0.35
C ILE A 116 9.30 -3.17 0.00
N TYR A 117 10.01 -2.46 -0.86
CA TYR A 117 11.36 -2.82 -1.30
C TYR A 117 12.33 -2.90 -0.12
N LEU A 118 12.35 -1.88 0.75
CA LEU A 118 13.17 -1.87 1.96
C LEU A 118 12.82 -3.04 2.89
N THR A 119 11.53 -3.31 3.08
CA THR A 119 11.05 -4.43 3.92
C THR A 119 11.47 -5.79 3.35
N ILE A 120 11.45 -5.97 2.03
CA ILE A 120 11.85 -7.22 1.38
C ILE A 120 13.38 -7.38 1.46
N ASN A 121 14.13 -6.34 1.09
CA ASN A 121 15.60 -6.36 1.08
C ASN A 121 16.17 -6.65 2.49
N THR A 122 15.62 -6.03 3.54
CA THR A 122 16.03 -6.30 4.93
C THR A 122 15.73 -7.74 5.35
N LYS A 123 14.59 -8.31 4.95
CA LYS A 123 14.26 -9.72 5.21
C LYS A 123 15.24 -10.67 4.51
N ILE A 124 15.52 -10.44 3.22
CA ILE A 124 16.47 -11.25 2.44
C ILE A 124 17.86 -11.20 3.08
N ARG A 125 18.34 -10.01 3.47
CA ARG A 125 19.64 -9.84 4.14
C ARG A 125 19.71 -10.64 5.44
N ARG A 126 18.66 -10.58 6.29
CA ARG A 126 18.61 -11.36 7.55
C ARG A 126 18.64 -12.87 7.30
N ILE A 127 17.89 -13.35 6.30
CA ILE A 127 17.89 -14.78 5.92
C ILE A 127 19.30 -15.21 5.47
N ASN A 128 19.93 -14.43 4.59
CA ASN A 128 21.27 -14.74 4.08
C ASN A 128 22.33 -14.72 5.20
N GLN A 129 22.23 -13.79 6.16
CA GLN A 129 23.10 -13.77 7.33
C GLN A 129 22.92 -15.00 8.21
N ALA A 130 21.66 -15.41 8.48
CA ALA A 130 21.37 -16.61 9.25
C ALA A 130 21.88 -17.89 8.57
N LEU A 131 21.74 -17.99 7.25
CA LEU A 131 22.28 -19.11 6.46
C LEU A 131 23.80 -19.15 6.51
N LYS A 132 24.48 -17.99 6.36
CA LYS A 132 25.94 -17.90 6.45
C LYS A 132 26.44 -18.36 7.82
N LYS A 133 25.79 -17.93 8.91
CA LYS A 133 26.15 -18.35 10.28
C LYS A 133 26.01 -19.86 10.47
N ARG A 134 24.88 -20.46 10.05
CA ARG A 134 24.65 -21.91 10.13
C ARG A 134 25.65 -22.74 9.32
N ASN A 135 26.15 -22.22 8.20
CA ASN A 135 27.13 -22.91 7.37
C ASN A 135 28.56 -22.81 7.95
N LEU A 136 28.85 -21.76 8.72
CA LEU A 136 30.11 -21.61 9.45
C LEU A 136 30.14 -22.50 10.70
N ASP A 137 29.02 -22.61 11.44
CA ASP A 137 28.90 -23.47 12.64
C ASP A 137 28.93 -24.98 12.32
N LYS A 138 28.82 -25.37 11.05
CA LYS A 138 28.89 -26.76 10.56
C LYS A 138 30.26 -27.16 10.02
N LYS A 139 31.23 -26.24 10.01
CA LYS A 139 32.61 -26.45 9.53
C LYS A 139 33.56 -26.51 10.72
#